data_AF-A0A1J0KKE3-F1
#
_entry.id   AF-A0A1J0KKE3-F1
#
_cell.length_a   1.000
_cell.length_b   1.000
_cell.length_c   1.000
_cell.angle_alpha   90.00
_cell.angle_beta   90.00
_cell.angle_gamma   90.00
#
_symmetry.space_group_name_H-M   'P 1'
#
loop_
_entity.id
_entity.type
_entity.pdbx_description
1 polymer ?
#
loop_
_entity_poly.entity_id
_entity_poly.type
_entity_poly.pdbx_seq_one_letter_code
_entity_poly.pdbx_strand_id
1 'polypeptide(L)'
;AASNKENTSKFTMKTILVFSLLLAATLAGNRREEIKEAVTACGGENDGPNELGKLILNENADQAKLGAITFCVNKKLGVQNDQGDLDVDVIRKDLNTFIKDESEVNKIVEECGKRKGDTSEAAAFNFFKCYQKHITK
;
A
#
# COMPACT_ATOMS: atom_id res chain seq x y z
N ALA A 1 45.41 -52.28 -16.75
CA ALA A 1 44.60 -51.70 -17.85
C ALA A 1 43.14 -52.00 -17.54
N ALA A 2 42.38 -51.01 -17.03
CA ALA A 2 41.43 -50.17 -17.80
C ALA A 2 40.21 -50.99 -18.29
N SER A 3 38.93 -50.62 -18.09
CA SER A 3 38.28 -49.37 -17.70
C SER A 3 36.84 -49.67 -17.26
N ASN A 4 36.31 -48.83 -16.35
CA ASN A 4 34.90 -48.60 -16.08
C ASN A 4 34.10 -48.33 -17.37
N LYS A 5 32.83 -48.74 -17.40
CA LYS A 5 31.83 -48.27 -18.39
C LYS A 5 30.54 -47.88 -17.68
N GLU A 6 30.50 -46.63 -17.20
CA GLU A 6 29.25 -45.94 -16.90
C GLU A 6 28.46 -45.78 -18.20
N ASN A 7 27.19 -46.18 -18.17
CA ASN A 7 26.28 -46.06 -19.31
C ASN A 7 25.17 -45.09 -18.92
N THR A 8 25.44 -43.80 -19.11
CA THR A 8 24.45 -42.72 -19.04
C THR A 8 23.56 -42.79 -20.29
N SER A 9 22.30 -43.20 -20.12
CA SER A 9 21.33 -43.27 -21.23
C SER A 9 20.17 -42.31 -21.02
N LYS A 10 20.25 -41.19 -21.74
CA LYS A 10 19.15 -40.51 -22.45
C LYS A 10 17.86 -40.24 -21.64
N PHE A 11 17.94 -39.32 -20.69
CA PHE A 11 16.76 -38.53 -20.31
C PHE A 11 16.48 -37.53 -21.44
N THR A 12 15.37 -37.74 -22.14
CA THR A 12 15.00 -37.06 -23.38
C THR A 12 14.71 -35.58 -23.16
N MET A 13 15.47 -34.73 -23.84
CA MET A 13 15.40 -33.24 -23.85
C MET A 13 14.02 -32.64 -24.22
N LYS A 14 13.02 -33.46 -24.56
CA LYS A 14 11.67 -33.01 -24.95
C LYS A 14 10.74 -32.77 -23.76
N THR A 15 11.01 -33.37 -22.60
CA THR A 15 10.15 -33.23 -21.41
C THR A 15 10.49 -32.02 -20.54
N ILE A 16 11.64 -31.37 -20.79
CA ILE A 16 12.10 -30.20 -20.00
C ILE A 16 11.49 -28.89 -20.51
N LEU A 17 11.01 -28.83 -21.76
CA LEU A 17 10.43 -27.60 -22.35
C LEU A 17 8.96 -27.34 -21.98
N VAL A 18 8.28 -28.28 -21.30
CA VAL A 18 6.82 -28.17 -21.03
C VAL A 18 6.52 -27.70 -19.60
N PHE A 19 7.50 -27.67 -18.69
CA PHE A 19 7.26 -27.29 -17.29
C PHE A 19 7.58 -25.82 -16.93
N SER A 20 8.14 -25.02 -17.85
CA SER A 20 8.57 -23.64 -17.54
C SER A 20 7.52 -22.54 -17.81
N LEU A 21 6.29 -22.87 -18.21
CA LEU A 21 5.26 -21.89 -18.60
C LEU A 21 4.04 -21.80 -17.65
N LEU A 22 4.14 -22.31 -16.42
CA LEU A 22 3.04 -22.28 -15.45
C LEU A 22 3.21 -21.27 -14.28
N LEU A 23 4.21 -20.38 -14.33
CA LEU A 23 4.44 -19.35 -13.30
C LEU A 23 3.99 -17.94 -13.72
N ALA A 24 3.04 -17.82 -14.65
CA ALA A 24 2.48 -16.54 -15.08
C ALA A 24 1.05 -16.31 -14.54
N ALA A 25 0.83 -16.59 -13.27
CA ALA A 25 -0.32 -16.14 -12.47
C ALA A 25 0.11 -16.35 -11.01
N THR A 26 0.28 -15.38 -10.13
CA THR A 26 -0.53 -14.19 -9.84
C THR A 26 0.34 -13.13 -9.16
N LEU A 27 0.61 -12.00 -9.81
CA LEU A 27 1.07 -10.79 -9.12
C LEU A 27 0.04 -9.68 -9.32
N ALA A 28 -1.25 -10.01 -9.16
CA ALA A 28 -2.22 -8.99 -8.83
C ALA A 28 -1.97 -8.66 -7.35
N GLY A 29 -1.17 -7.63 -7.09
CA GLY A 29 -0.92 -7.12 -5.73
C GLY A 29 -2.24 -6.84 -5.03
N ASN A 30 -2.37 -7.27 -3.78
CA ASN A 30 -3.48 -6.88 -2.93
C ASN A 30 -3.16 -5.51 -2.37
N ARG A 31 -3.91 -4.47 -2.78
CA ARG A 31 -3.67 -3.09 -2.34
C ARG A 31 -3.66 -2.94 -0.81
N ARG A 32 -4.38 -3.80 -0.07
CA ARG A 32 -4.34 -3.83 1.40
C ARG A 32 -2.97 -4.25 1.94
N GLU A 33 -2.33 -5.23 1.32
CA GLU A 33 -1.00 -5.67 1.73
C GLU A 33 0.05 -4.62 1.34
N GLU A 34 -0.08 -3.98 0.18
CA GLU A 34 0.78 -2.84 -0.21
C GLU A 34 0.71 -1.70 0.81
N ILE A 35 -0.49 -1.38 1.31
CA ILE A 35 -0.66 -0.38 2.38
C ILE A 35 0.07 -0.83 3.66
N LYS A 36 -0.08 -2.07 4.09
CA LYS A 36 0.57 -2.57 5.32
C LYS A 36 2.10 -2.57 5.20
N GLU A 37 2.61 -2.97 4.04
CA GLU A 37 4.04 -2.93 3.74
C GLU A 37 4.56 -1.49 3.75
N ALA A 38 3.82 -0.55 3.14
CA ALA A 38 4.19 0.86 3.15
C ALA A 38 4.19 1.44 4.57
N VAL A 39 3.19 1.14 5.40
CA VAL A 39 3.13 1.56 6.82
C VAL A 39 4.34 1.06 7.59
N THR A 40 4.66 -0.24 7.47
CA THR A 40 5.82 -0.84 8.14
C THR A 40 7.13 -0.21 7.65
N ALA A 41 7.29 -0.05 6.34
CA ALA A 41 8.49 0.52 5.74
C ALA A 41 8.70 2.01 6.10
N CYS A 42 7.65 2.71 6.50
CA CYS A 42 7.70 4.09 6.96
C CYS A 42 7.76 4.23 8.49
N GLY A 43 7.92 3.12 9.22
CA GLY A 43 8.06 3.11 10.68
C GLY A 43 6.75 3.25 11.44
N GLY A 44 5.61 3.01 10.78
CA GLY A 44 4.30 2.90 11.43
C GLY A 44 3.97 1.46 11.84
N GLU A 45 3.06 1.32 12.79
CA GLU A 45 2.48 0.03 13.18
C GLU A 45 1.14 -0.19 12.48
N ASN A 46 0.87 -1.43 12.08
CA ASN A 46 -0.38 -1.82 11.41
C ASN A 46 -1.48 -2.26 12.39
N ASP A 47 -1.10 -2.68 13.60
CA ASP A 47 -2.00 -3.29 14.57
C ASP A 47 -1.71 -2.79 15.99
N GLY A 48 -2.68 -2.94 16.88
CA GLY A 48 -2.53 -2.65 18.31
C GLY A 48 -2.88 -1.20 18.69
N PRO A 49 -2.43 -0.73 19.87
CA PRO A 49 -2.76 0.62 20.35
C PRO A 49 -2.00 1.73 19.60
N ASN A 50 -0.87 1.40 18.99
CA ASN A 50 -0.01 2.33 18.27
C ASN A 50 -0.24 2.30 16.76
N GLU A 51 -1.26 1.58 16.27
CA GLU A 51 -1.53 1.54 14.84
C GLU A 51 -1.81 2.94 14.30
N LEU A 52 -1.28 3.24 13.12
CA LEU A 52 -1.28 4.60 12.56
C LEU A 52 -2.69 5.20 12.49
N GLY A 53 -3.69 4.38 12.14
CA GLY A 53 -5.09 4.78 12.03
C GLY A 53 -5.73 5.22 13.35
N LYS A 54 -5.34 4.65 14.49
CA LYS A 54 -5.83 5.07 15.81
C LYS A 54 -5.11 6.32 16.29
N LEU A 55 -3.80 6.36 16.12
CA LEU A 55 -2.98 7.49 16.57
C LEU A 55 -3.37 8.80 15.88
N ILE A 56 -3.67 8.77 14.58
CA ILE A 56 -4.02 9.98 13.81
C ILE A 56 -5.31 10.67 14.30
N LEU A 57 -6.23 9.90 14.91
CA LEU A 57 -7.50 10.40 15.41
C LEU A 57 -7.38 11.02 16.80
N ASN A 58 -6.30 10.74 17.55
CA ASN A 58 -6.08 11.31 18.87
C ASN A 58 -6.00 12.85 18.79
N GLU A 59 -6.66 13.54 19.73
CA GLU A 59 -6.64 15.01 19.81
C GLU A 59 -5.26 15.55 20.18
N ASN A 60 -4.51 14.80 20.97
CA ASN A 60 -3.15 15.10 21.39
C ASN A 60 -2.09 14.40 20.53
N ALA A 61 -2.45 14.00 19.30
CA ALA A 61 -1.55 13.38 18.37
C ALA A 61 -0.32 14.25 18.10
N ASP A 62 0.87 13.63 18.09
CA ASP A 62 2.09 14.26 17.59
C ASP A 62 1.99 14.40 16.06
N GLN A 63 1.47 15.55 15.63
CA GLN A 63 1.20 15.81 14.21
C GLN A 63 2.47 15.78 13.37
N ALA A 64 3.61 16.20 13.92
CA ALA A 64 4.88 16.20 13.19
C ALA A 64 5.34 14.76 12.93
N LYS A 65 5.36 13.92 13.98
CA LYS A 65 5.74 12.51 13.85
C LYS A 65 4.79 11.74 12.94
N LEU A 66 3.48 11.84 13.18
CA LEU A 66 2.49 11.09 12.41
C LEU A 66 2.36 11.62 10.98
N GLY A 67 2.52 12.93 10.78
CA GLY A 67 2.56 13.55 9.46
C GLY A 67 3.73 13.04 8.62
N ALA A 68 4.92 12.92 9.21
CA ALA A 68 6.09 12.37 8.52
C ALA A 68 5.91 10.90 8.11
N ILE A 69 5.38 10.07 9.01
CA ILE A 69 5.07 8.65 8.70
C ILE A 69 4.03 8.59 7.58
N THR A 70 2.92 9.33 7.73
CA THR A 70 1.82 9.33 6.75
C THR A 70 2.28 9.84 5.39
N PHE A 71 3.12 10.86 5.34
CA PHE A 71 3.66 11.39 4.09
C PHE A 71 4.54 10.36 3.38
N CYS A 72 5.42 9.67 4.11
CA CYS A 72 6.20 8.56 3.57
C CYS A 72 5.30 7.47 2.97
N VAL A 73 4.23 7.08 3.68
CA VAL A 73 3.26 6.08 3.22
C VAL A 73 2.56 6.55 1.95
N ASN A 74 2.02 7.77 1.95
CA ASN A 74 1.31 8.34 0.81
C ASN A 74 2.20 8.40 -0.44
N LYS A 75 3.47 8.80 -0.30
CA LYS A 75 4.42 8.81 -1.42
C LYS A 75 4.68 7.43 -2.00
N LYS A 76 4.90 6.42 -1.15
CA LYS A 76 5.09 5.03 -1.60
C LYS A 76 3.87 4.50 -2.37
N LEU A 77 2.69 4.93 -1.95
CA LEU A 77 1.41 4.49 -2.49
C LEU A 77 0.91 5.33 -3.67
N GLY A 78 1.63 6.41 -4.03
CA GLY A 78 1.23 7.36 -5.08
C GLY A 78 0.05 8.25 -4.72
N VAL A 79 -0.37 8.28 -3.44
CA VAL A 79 -1.48 9.11 -2.95
C VAL A 79 -1.10 10.59 -2.89
N GLN A 80 0.19 10.88 -2.68
CA GLN A 80 0.68 12.25 -2.49
C GLN A 80 2.05 12.42 -3.14
N ASN A 81 2.26 13.54 -3.83
CA ASN A 81 3.55 13.86 -4.46
C ASN A 81 4.51 14.59 -3.48
N ASP A 82 5.74 14.89 -3.95
CA ASP A 82 6.76 15.58 -3.15
C ASP A 82 6.34 16.97 -2.67
N GLN A 83 5.58 17.67 -3.51
CA GLN A 83 5.06 18.99 -3.23
C GLN A 83 3.97 18.93 -2.15
N GLY A 84 3.35 17.77 -1.94
CA GLY A 84 2.29 17.53 -0.96
C GLY A 84 0.88 17.50 -1.55
N ASP A 85 0.74 17.55 -2.87
CA ASP A 85 -0.56 17.49 -3.55
C ASP A 85 -1.06 16.06 -3.59
N LEU A 86 -2.38 15.91 -3.47
CA LEU A 86 -3.06 14.63 -3.37
C LEU A 86 -3.51 14.15 -4.76
N ASP A 87 -3.29 12.89 -5.06
CA ASP A 87 -3.81 12.22 -6.25
C ASP A 87 -5.20 11.63 -5.93
N VAL A 88 -6.23 12.34 -6.40
CA VAL A 88 -7.64 11.99 -6.14
C VAL A 88 -8.03 10.65 -6.78
N ASP A 89 -7.42 10.28 -7.90
CA ASP A 89 -7.74 9.03 -8.59
C ASP A 89 -7.17 7.83 -7.81
N VAL A 90 -5.96 7.96 -7.27
CA VAL A 90 -5.37 6.96 -6.38
C VAL A 90 -6.17 6.85 -5.08
N ILE A 91 -6.58 7.97 -4.48
CA ILE A 91 -7.42 7.98 -3.27
C ILE A 91 -8.72 7.22 -3.52
N ARG A 92 -9.39 7.49 -4.64
CA ARG A 92 -10.64 6.82 -5.02
C ARG A 92 -10.44 5.32 -5.20
N LYS A 93 -9.36 4.92 -5.89
CA LYS A 93 -9.00 3.51 -6.08
C LYS A 93 -8.81 2.79 -4.74
N ASP A 94 -8.14 3.45 -3.80
CA ASP A 94 -7.90 2.88 -2.47
C ASP A 94 -9.20 2.76 -1.68
N LEU A 95 -10.02 3.81 -1.65
CA LEU A 95 -11.34 3.78 -1.00
C LEU A 95 -12.24 2.65 -1.52
N ASN A 96 -12.29 2.42 -2.84
CA ASN A 96 -13.07 1.34 -3.46
C ASN A 96 -12.61 -0.08 -3.05
N THR A 97 -11.41 -0.21 -2.48
CA THR A 97 -10.90 -1.47 -1.91
C THR A 97 -11.57 -1.79 -0.56
N PHE A 98 -12.11 -0.78 0.13
CA PHE A 98 -12.69 -0.89 1.47
C PHE A 98 -14.19 -0.60 1.51
N ILE A 99 -14.67 0.30 0.65
CA ILE A 99 -16.04 0.80 0.63
C ILE A 99 -16.68 0.41 -0.71
N LYS A 100 -17.90 -0.14 -0.65
CA LYS A 100 -18.66 -0.55 -1.85
C LYS A 100 -19.67 0.49 -2.31
N ASP A 101 -20.10 1.38 -1.41
CA ASP A 101 -21.02 2.46 -1.72
C ASP A 101 -20.27 3.62 -2.41
N GLU A 102 -20.50 3.81 -3.71
CA GLU A 102 -19.87 4.90 -4.46
C GLU A 102 -20.25 6.29 -3.94
N SER A 103 -21.43 6.46 -3.35
CA SER A 103 -21.85 7.75 -2.80
C SER A 103 -21.00 8.12 -1.57
N GLU A 104 -20.64 7.13 -0.76
CA GLU A 104 -19.73 7.31 0.38
C GLU A 104 -18.31 7.60 -0.09
N VAL A 105 -17.82 6.89 -1.12
CA VAL A 105 -16.51 7.16 -1.72
C VAL A 105 -16.44 8.58 -2.29
N ASN A 106 -17.47 9.02 -3.03
CA ASN A 106 -17.57 10.38 -3.56
C ASN A 106 -17.51 11.42 -2.45
N LYS A 107 -18.28 11.21 -1.38
CA LYS A 107 -18.29 12.10 -0.22
C LYS A 107 -16.90 12.24 0.40
N ILE A 108 -16.21 11.13 0.64
CA ILE A 108 -14.86 11.15 1.24
C ILE A 108 -13.87 11.88 0.33
N VAL A 109 -13.91 11.60 -0.98
CA VAL A 109 -13.04 12.27 -1.96
C VAL A 109 -13.29 13.78 -1.97
N GLU A 110 -14.54 14.23 -1.98
CA GLU A 110 -14.90 15.65 -2.01
C GLU A 110 -14.49 16.39 -0.73
N GLU A 111 -14.68 15.77 0.44
CA GLU A 111 -14.39 16.38 1.74
C GLU A 111 -12.90 16.35 2.12
N CYS A 112 -12.22 15.23 1.81
CA CYS A 112 -10.87 14.92 2.28
C CYS A 112 -9.80 15.03 1.18
N GLY A 113 -10.14 14.86 -0.11
CA GLY A 113 -9.18 14.81 -1.22
C GLY A 113 -8.52 16.15 -1.59
N LYS A 114 -8.83 17.22 -0.87
CA LYS A 114 -8.21 18.54 -1.05
C LYS A 114 -7.03 18.69 -0.11
N ARG A 115 -5.90 19.16 -0.64
CA ARG A 115 -4.71 19.50 0.16
C ARG A 115 -5.08 20.52 1.25
N LYS A 116 -4.71 20.23 2.50
CA LYS A 116 -4.89 21.12 3.66
C LYS A 116 -3.63 21.14 4.51
N GLY A 117 -3.06 22.31 4.75
CA GLY A 117 -1.84 22.49 5.56
C GLY A 117 -0.67 23.02 4.74
N ASP A 118 0.28 23.64 5.45
CA ASP A 118 1.34 24.44 4.84
C ASP A 118 2.56 23.61 4.42
N THR A 119 2.72 22.39 4.96
CA THR A 119 3.77 21.44 4.58
C THR A 119 3.17 20.17 3.98
N SER A 120 3.99 19.39 3.27
CA SER A 120 3.57 18.11 2.70
C SER A 120 3.16 17.11 3.79
N GLU A 121 3.86 17.08 4.92
CA GLU A 121 3.55 16.27 6.09
C GLU A 121 2.25 16.71 6.77
N ALA A 122 2.01 18.02 6.88
CA ALA A 122 0.75 18.53 7.41
C ALA A 122 -0.42 18.16 6.49
N ALA A 123 -0.23 18.25 5.17
CA ALA A 123 -1.21 17.78 4.19
C ALA A 123 -1.48 16.27 4.31
N ALA A 124 -0.45 15.46 4.50
CA ALA A 124 -0.58 14.02 4.71
C ALA A 124 -1.39 13.71 5.97
N PHE A 125 -1.03 14.34 7.10
CA PHE A 125 -1.71 14.19 8.38
C PHE A 125 -3.19 14.57 8.28
N ASN A 126 -3.47 15.74 7.71
CA ASN A 126 -4.84 16.27 7.60
C ASN A 126 -5.71 15.40 6.68
N PHE A 127 -5.16 14.91 5.57
CA PHE A 127 -5.83 13.96 4.69
C PHE A 127 -6.20 12.68 5.44
N PHE A 128 -5.22 12.02 6.07
CA PHE A 128 -5.45 10.72 6.70
C PHE A 128 -6.38 10.83 7.91
N LYS A 129 -6.27 11.91 8.69
CA LYS A 129 -7.20 12.22 9.78
C LYS A 129 -8.63 12.45 9.29
N CYS A 130 -8.81 13.15 8.16
CA CYS A 130 -10.12 13.37 7.56
C CYS A 130 -10.71 12.02 7.12
N TYR A 131 -9.99 11.27 6.29
CA TYR A 131 -10.37 9.96 5.79
C TYR A 131 -10.76 8.99 6.93
N GLN A 132 -9.95 8.88 7.99
CA GLN A 132 -10.22 7.92 9.06
C GLN A 132 -11.51 8.21 9.81
N LYS A 133 -11.92 9.47 9.94
CA LYS A 133 -13.21 9.84 10.54
C LYS A 133 -14.42 9.33 9.77
N HIS A 134 -14.27 8.89 8.52
CA HIS A 134 -15.35 8.27 7.76
C HIS A 134 -15.34 6.75 7.89
N ILE A 135 -14.17 6.12 7.95
CA ILE A 135 -14.04 4.66 7.92
C ILE A 135 -14.16 4.02 9.30
N THR A 136 -13.86 4.74 10.38
CA THR A 136 -14.03 4.23 11.75
C THR A 136 -15.41 4.57 12.36
N LYS A 137 -16.38 5.01 11.55
CA LYS A 137 -17.75 5.29 12.01
C LYS A 137 -18.60 4.03 12.13
#